data_AF-A0A240UTV9-F1
#
_entry.id   AF-A0A240UTV9-F1
#
_cell.length_a   1.000
_cell.length_b   1.000
_cell.length_c   1.000
_cell.angle_alpha   90.00
_cell.angle_beta   90.00
_cell.angle_gamma   90.00
#
_symmetry.space_group_name_H-M   'P 1'
#
loop_
_entity.id
_entity.type
_entity.pdbx_description
1 polymer ?
#
loop_
_entity_poly.entity_id
_entity_poly.type
_entity_poly.pdbx_seq_one_letter_code
_entity_poly.pdbx_strand_id
1 'polypeptide(L)'
;MPDPFLKRAEAIKKTLLAMESEAPDEDLFALGYMIPQIELVQEMAQYEPLEVTAEDFDVTYRQWLETTFMEDGMESDDRQRIDELWQSAISRTS
;
A
#
# COMPACT_ATOMS: atom_id res chain seq x y z
N MET A 1 13.71 -12.65 15.09
CA MET A 1 13.94 -11.60 14.07
C MET A 1 12.60 -10.92 13.87
N PRO A 2 12.52 -9.59 13.77
CA PRO A 2 11.25 -8.94 13.48
C PRO A 2 10.81 -9.30 12.05
N ASP A 3 9.52 -9.56 11.88
CA ASP A 3 8.92 -9.96 10.62
C ASP A 3 9.19 -8.89 9.53
N PRO A 4 9.94 -9.24 8.45
CA PRO A 4 10.29 -8.28 7.41
C PRO A 4 9.05 -7.79 6.62
N PHE A 5 8.02 -8.63 6.48
CA PHE A 5 6.78 -8.29 5.79
C PHE A 5 6.01 -7.21 6.55
N LEU A 6 5.76 -7.42 7.86
CA LEU A 6 5.06 -6.44 8.70
C LEU A 6 5.87 -5.15 8.86
N LYS A 7 7.19 -5.24 8.99
CA LYS A 7 8.06 -4.07 9.04
C LYS A 7 7.96 -3.22 7.79
N ARG A 8 7.90 -3.85 6.61
CA ARG A 8 7.72 -3.14 5.34
C ARG A 8 6.37 -2.45 5.29
N ALA A 9 5.31 -3.16 5.69
CA ALA A 9 3.95 -2.61 5.77
C ALA A 9 3.88 -1.36 6.65
N GLU A 10 4.41 -1.43 7.87
CA GLU A 10 4.43 -0.31 8.80
C GLU A 10 5.24 0.88 8.27
N ALA A 11 6.37 0.62 7.62
CA ALA A 11 7.21 1.67 7.06
C ALA A 11 6.48 2.41 5.94
N ILE A 12 5.87 1.68 5.01
CA ILE A 12 5.11 2.29 3.91
C ILE A 12 3.88 3.02 4.43
N LYS A 13 3.15 2.46 5.40
CA LYS A 13 2.01 3.14 6.03
C LYS A 13 2.39 4.50 6.59
N LYS A 14 3.53 4.58 7.29
CA LYS A 14 4.04 5.86 7.83
C LYS A 14 4.37 6.85 6.71
N THR A 15 4.96 6.38 5.62
CA THR A 15 5.23 7.22 4.43
C THR A 15 3.94 7.73 3.80
N LEU A 16 2.92 6.87 3.64
CA LEU A 16 1.62 7.27 3.08
C LEU A 16 0.90 8.29 3.97
N LEU A 17 0.94 8.11 5.29
CA LEU A 17 0.39 9.07 6.25
C LEU A 17 1.11 10.44 6.16
N ALA A 18 2.43 10.44 6.00
CA ALA A 18 3.18 11.67 5.78
C ALA A 18 2.80 12.34 4.45
N MET A 19 2.67 11.55 3.38
CA MET A 19 2.21 12.04 2.08
C MET A 19 0.80 12.64 2.17
N GLU A 20 -0.12 12.00 2.89
CA GLU A 20 -1.49 12.49 3.09
C GLU A 20 -1.50 13.85 3.80
N SER A 21 -0.64 14.02 4.82
CA SER A 21 -0.57 15.27 5.58
C SER A 21 -0.08 16.49 4.79
N GLU A 22 0.61 16.25 3.67
CA GLU A 22 1.22 17.28 2.81
C GLU A 22 0.56 17.33 1.41
N ALA A 23 -0.41 16.45 1.15
CA ALA A 23 -0.98 16.25 -0.17
C ALA A 23 -1.95 17.37 -0.58
N PRO A 24 -2.02 17.70 -1.87
CA PRO A 24 -3.13 18.48 -2.41
C PRO A 24 -4.44 17.68 -2.35
N ASP A 25 -5.59 18.38 -2.38
CA ASP A 25 -6.92 17.77 -2.29
C ASP A 25 -7.17 16.65 -3.32
N GLU A 26 -6.59 16.77 -4.52
CA GLU A 26 -6.69 15.78 -5.60
C GLU A 26 -6.07 14.42 -5.25
N ASP A 27 -5.16 14.36 -4.26
CA ASP A 27 -4.48 13.13 -3.84
C ASP A 27 -5.11 12.48 -2.62
N LEU A 28 -5.91 13.23 -1.87
CA LEU A 28 -6.44 12.78 -0.57
C LEU A 28 -7.35 11.56 -0.71
N PHE A 29 -8.11 11.46 -1.80
CA PHE A 29 -8.92 10.26 -2.06
C PHE A 29 -8.03 9.02 -2.22
N ALA A 30 -7.02 9.09 -3.08
CA ALA A 30 -6.14 7.96 -3.36
C ALA A 30 -5.35 7.54 -2.11
N LEU A 31 -4.80 8.50 -1.36
CA LEU A 31 -4.07 8.22 -0.11
C LEU A 31 -4.98 7.65 0.97
N GLY A 32 -6.16 8.25 1.16
CA GLY A 32 -7.17 7.76 2.09
C GLY A 32 -7.72 6.39 1.72
N TYR A 33 -7.70 6.03 0.43
CA TYR A 33 -8.02 4.68 -0.03
C TYR A 33 -6.90 3.68 0.27
N MET A 34 -5.65 4.05 0.02
CA MET A 34 -4.49 3.16 0.18
C MET A 34 -4.17 2.80 1.63
N ILE A 35 -4.21 3.78 2.55
CA ILE A 35 -3.75 3.58 3.94
C ILE A 35 -4.51 2.45 4.66
N PRO A 36 -5.86 2.36 4.59
CA PRO A 36 -6.61 1.24 5.18
C PRO A 36 -6.27 -0.12 4.56
N GLN A 37 -5.95 -0.17 3.26
CA GLN A 37 -5.62 -1.43 2.59
C GLN A 37 -4.31 -2.04 3.11
N ILE A 38 -3.37 -1.21 3.58
CA ILE A 38 -2.14 -1.68 4.24
C ILE A 38 -2.47 -2.46 5.52
N GLU A 39 -3.47 -2.01 6.29
CA GLU A 39 -3.93 -2.72 7.49
C GLU A 39 -4.62 -4.03 7.11
N LEU A 40 -5.48 -4.01 6.11
CA LEU A 40 -6.17 -5.21 5.63
C LEU A 40 -5.21 -6.27 5.13
N VAL A 41 -4.16 -5.90 4.38
CA VAL A 41 -3.13 -6.85 3.94
C VAL A 41 -2.36 -7.44 5.12
N GLN A 42 -2.02 -6.65 6.14
CA GLN A 42 -1.36 -7.18 7.35
C GLN A 42 -2.24 -8.18 8.10
N GLU A 43 -3.56 -7.99 8.10
CA GLU A 43 -4.50 -8.87 8.79
C GLU A 43 -4.86 -10.12 7.97
N MET A 44 -4.94 -10.00 6.65
CA MET A 44 -5.54 -11.00 5.77
C MET A 44 -4.54 -11.77 4.91
N ALA A 45 -3.33 -11.23 4.70
CA ALA A 45 -2.32 -11.91 3.89
C ALA A 45 -1.88 -13.21 4.55
N GLN A 46 -1.88 -14.28 3.75
CA GLN A 46 -1.34 -15.57 4.16
C GLN A 46 0.07 -15.71 3.62
N TYR A 47 1.05 -15.72 4.52
CA TYR A 47 2.46 -15.87 4.19
C TYR A 47 3.18 -16.65 5.30
N GLU A 48 4.35 -17.21 4.98
CA GLU A 48 5.21 -17.89 5.96
C GLU A 48 6.29 -16.91 6.45
N PRO A 49 6.29 -16.49 7.73
CA PRO A 49 7.22 -15.47 8.24
C PRO A 49 8.71 -15.77 8.07
N LEU A 50 9.08 -17.06 7.92
CA LEU A 50 10.46 -17.48 7.70
C LEU A 50 10.89 -17.48 6.23
N GLU A 51 9.94 -17.40 5.30
CA GLU A 51 10.18 -17.49 3.85
C GLU A 51 9.89 -16.19 3.10
N VAL A 52 9.56 -15.11 3.82
CA VAL A 52 9.27 -13.80 3.26
C VAL A 52 10.41 -12.79 3.40
N THR A 53 10.42 -11.87 2.45
CA THR A 53 11.25 -10.67 2.36
C THR A 53 10.39 -9.43 2.58
N ALA A 54 11.03 -8.26 2.62
CA ALA A 54 10.29 -7.01 2.67
C ALA A 54 9.54 -6.77 1.35
N GLU A 55 10.18 -7.07 0.23
CA GLU A 55 9.65 -6.89 -1.13
C GLU A 55 8.40 -7.75 -1.39
N ASP A 56 8.25 -8.87 -0.70
CA ASP A 56 7.04 -9.69 -0.80
C ASP A 56 5.78 -8.93 -0.34
N PHE A 57 5.91 -8.02 0.63
CA PHE A 57 4.79 -7.14 1.02
C PHE A 57 4.37 -6.24 -0.14
N ASP A 58 5.33 -5.63 -0.84
CA ASP A 58 5.04 -4.71 -1.94
C ASP A 58 4.28 -5.45 -3.05
N VAL A 59 4.67 -6.69 -3.36
CA VAL A 59 3.99 -7.55 -4.34
C VAL A 59 2.59 -7.95 -3.86
N THR A 60 2.45 -8.41 -2.63
CA THR A 60 1.14 -8.81 -2.06
C THR A 60 0.17 -7.63 -2.04
N TYR A 61 0.63 -6.45 -1.63
CA TYR A 61 -0.19 -5.25 -1.58
C TYR A 61 -0.68 -4.84 -2.97
N ARG A 62 0.16 -4.96 -4.00
CA ARG A 62 -0.24 -4.70 -5.39
C ARG A 62 -1.34 -5.65 -5.88
N GLN A 63 -1.17 -6.94 -5.64
CA GLN A 63 -2.17 -7.95 -6.01
C GLN A 63 -3.49 -7.75 -5.26
N TRP A 64 -3.41 -7.34 -3.99
CA TRP A 64 -4.56 -6.97 -3.19
C TRP A 64 -5.33 -5.82 -3.83
N LEU A 65 -4.66 -4.68 -4.11
CA LEU A 65 -5.29 -3.52 -4.73
C LEU A 65 -5.94 -3.83 -6.08
N GLU A 66 -5.30 -4.63 -6.94
CA GLU A 66 -5.90 -5.03 -8.23
C GLU A 66 -7.24 -5.75 -8.05
N THR A 67 -7.33 -6.60 -7.02
CA THR A 67 -8.57 -7.28 -6.67
C THR A 67 -9.61 -6.30 -6.14
N THR A 68 -9.23 -5.46 -5.17
CA THR A 68 -10.14 -4.48 -4.55
C THR A 68 -10.67 -3.47 -5.57
N PHE A 69 -9.84 -3.00 -6.51
CA PHE A 69 -10.28 -2.11 -7.59
C PHE A 69 -11.36 -2.72 -8.48
N MET A 70 -11.28 -4.02 -8.73
CA MET A 70 -12.29 -4.73 -9.53
C MET A 70 -13.60 -4.84 -8.76
N GLU A 71 -13.55 -5.14 -7.47
CA GLU A 71 -14.73 -5.27 -6.60
C GLU A 71 -15.43 -3.92 -6.37
N ASP A 72 -14.66 -2.85 -6.17
CA ASP A 72 -15.17 -1.50 -5.92
C ASP A 72 -15.61 -0.77 -7.20
N GLY A 73 -15.30 -1.32 -8.38
CA GLY A 73 -15.57 -0.66 -9.65
C GLY A 73 -14.75 0.64 -9.83
N MET A 74 -13.52 0.67 -9.31
CA MET A 74 -12.67 1.86 -9.29
C MET A 74 -12.43 2.41 -10.71
N GLU A 75 -12.54 3.72 -10.90
CA GLU A 75 -12.31 4.38 -12.19
C GLU A 75 -10.83 4.31 -12.62
N SER A 76 -10.56 4.41 -13.92
CA SER A 76 -9.19 4.29 -14.45
C SER A 76 -8.27 5.38 -13.93
N ASP A 77 -8.79 6.59 -13.78
CA ASP A 77 -8.01 7.77 -13.41
C ASP A 77 -7.59 7.67 -11.93
N ASP A 78 -8.50 7.21 -11.06
CA ASP A 78 -8.19 6.91 -9.66
C ASP A 78 -7.16 5.79 -9.52
N ARG A 79 -7.30 4.70 -10.29
CA ARG A 79 -6.31 3.60 -10.30
C ARG A 79 -4.93 4.10 -10.71
N GLN A 80 -4.87 4.94 -11.75
CA GLN A 80 -3.61 5.52 -12.19
C GLN A 80 -3.01 6.40 -11.09
N ARG A 81 -3.83 7.22 -10.42
CA ARG A 81 -3.33 8.09 -9.37
C ARG A 81 -2.80 7.31 -8.17
N ILE A 82 -3.50 6.24 -7.78
CA ILE A 82 -3.05 5.32 -6.74
C ILE A 82 -1.73 4.65 -7.12
N ASP A 83 -1.55 4.26 -8.38
CA ASP A 83 -0.29 3.68 -8.87
C ASP A 83 0.89 4.66 -8.74
N GLU A 84 0.70 5.90 -9.17
CA GLU A 84 1.73 6.95 -9.10
C GLU A 84 2.14 7.24 -7.64
N LEU A 85 1.16 7.37 -6.75
CA LEU A 85 1.39 7.62 -5.33
C LEU A 85 2.05 6.42 -4.64
N TRP A 86 1.68 5.19 -5.03
CA TRP A 86 2.32 3.98 -4.55
C TRP A 86 3.81 3.91 -4.92
N GLN A 87 4.15 4.18 -6.18
CA GLN A 87 5.55 4.19 -6.61
C GLN A 87 6.35 5.28 -5.87
N SER A 88 5.75 6.45 -5.66
CA SER A 88 6.33 7.52 -4.85
C SER A 88 6.59 7.05 -3.41
N ALA A 89 5.61 6.39 -2.77
CA ALA A 89 5.76 5.88 -1.40
C ALA A 89 6.87 4.83 -1.27
N ILE A 90 6.92 3.83 -2.18
CA ILE A 90 8.01 2.83 -2.20
C ILE A 90 9.37 3.50 -2.32
N SER A 91 9.52 4.46 -3.24
CA SER A 91 10.80 5.14 -3.48
C SER A 91 11.30 5.92 -2.25
N ARG A 92 10.38 6.45 -1.43
CA ARG A 92 10.70 7.21 -0.21
C ARG A 92 10.95 6.32 1.02
N THR A 93 10.55 5.05 0.94
CA THR A 93 10.62 4.09 2.05
C THR A 93 11.84 3.16 1.93
N SER A 94 12.93 3.64 1.32
CA SER A 94 14.17 2.84 1.09
C SER A 94 14.88 2.45 2.38
#